data_AF-A0A4Y3RJ17-F1
#
_entry.id   AF-A0A4Y3RJ17-F1
#
_cell.length_a   1.000
_cell.length_b   1.000
_cell.length_c   1.000
_cell.angle_alpha   90.00
_cell.angle_beta   90.00
_cell.angle_gamma   90.00
#
_symmetry.space_group_name_H-M   'P 1'
#
loop_
_entity.id
_entity.type
_entity.pdbx_description
1 polymer ?
#
loop_
_entity_poly.entity_id
_entity_poly.type
_entity_poly.pdbx_seq_one_letter_code
_entity_poly.pdbx_strand_id
1 'polypeptide(L)'
;MVFKRLLGIGGVPLEIDTIVQSEPALPGGILTGEVVVRAPDRDVEVKSISLRIAANVSVAHKGDGDGERQGDVYDYPSVSGWFTLRKGEERRLPIKHRLKWETPLSEVRGQQLGVHLGLNTEVEAEGVKAQTDDDPVRITGTPLHEAVFDAFAGEGYALEGSRVFTGYIPRTEYHVYLVQGFLLVDRSGGEGRPKELELTFRANPVGCEIYLRRAALGTQYWEKKPPALRYVAAHHDLGRVDFAEEVRRWISEVTVLAGSHAAGEDED
;
A
#
# COMPACT_ATOMS: atom_id res chain seq x y z
N MET A 1 12.88 -18.62 -9.11
CA MET A 1 12.27 -18.38 -10.43
C MET A 1 11.25 -19.47 -10.67
N VAL A 2 9.98 -19.10 -10.83
CA VAL A 2 8.85 -20.01 -11.05
C VAL A 2 8.09 -19.51 -12.28
N PHE A 3 8.43 -20.04 -13.45
CA PHE A 3 7.84 -19.57 -14.71
C PHE A 3 6.39 -19.99 -14.86
N LYS A 4 5.57 -19.03 -15.27
CA LYS A 4 4.21 -19.25 -15.72
C LYS A 4 4.16 -19.47 -17.22
N ARG A 5 3.54 -20.59 -17.61
CA ARG A 5 3.24 -20.90 -19.01
C ARG A 5 1.89 -20.28 -19.36
N LEU A 6 1.90 -19.31 -20.28
CA LEU A 6 0.68 -18.64 -20.73
C LEU A 6 0.07 -19.41 -21.91
N LEU A 7 -0.87 -20.31 -21.63
CA LEU A 7 -1.56 -21.10 -22.67
C LEU A 7 -2.78 -20.33 -23.21
N GLY A 8 -2.56 -19.43 -24.17
CA GLY A 8 -3.64 -18.78 -24.91
C GLY A 8 -4.36 -19.72 -25.90
N ILE A 9 -5.41 -19.21 -26.56
CA ILE A 9 -6.10 -19.91 -27.66
C ILE A 9 -5.05 -20.17 -28.76
N GLY A 10 -4.62 -21.43 -28.91
CA GLY A 10 -3.59 -21.85 -29.88
C GLY A 10 -2.23 -22.25 -29.29
N GLY A 11 -2.08 -22.36 -27.96
CA GLY A 11 -0.92 -23.01 -27.34
C GLY A 11 0.41 -22.27 -27.53
N VAL A 12 0.39 -20.94 -27.59
CA VAL A 12 1.60 -20.12 -27.67
C VAL A 12 2.46 -20.37 -26.41
N PRO A 13 3.69 -20.89 -26.55
CA PRO A 13 4.48 -21.29 -25.40
C PRO A 13 5.36 -20.11 -24.98
N LEU A 14 4.73 -19.07 -24.44
CA LEU A 14 5.43 -17.97 -23.77
C LEU A 14 5.51 -18.28 -22.28
N GLU A 15 6.72 -18.27 -21.75
CA GLU A 15 6.98 -18.37 -20.31
C GLU A 15 7.33 -17.00 -19.76
N ILE A 16 6.72 -16.63 -18.65
CA ILE A 16 6.98 -15.36 -17.96
C ILE A 16 7.10 -15.60 -16.46
N ASP A 17 8.07 -14.93 -15.84
CA ASP A 17 8.28 -14.88 -14.40
C ASP A 17 8.63 -13.44 -14.02
N THR A 18 8.04 -12.94 -12.95
CA THR A 18 8.33 -11.59 -12.46
C THR A 18 9.03 -11.70 -11.11
N ILE A 19 10.13 -10.98 -10.98
CA ILE A 19 11.00 -11.07 -9.81
C ILE A 19 11.11 -9.66 -9.25
N VAL A 20 10.55 -9.47 -8.05
CA VAL A 20 10.65 -8.20 -7.31
C VAL A 20 11.78 -8.29 -6.30
N GLN A 21 12.41 -7.16 -5.99
CA GLN A 21 13.40 -7.08 -4.92
C GLN A 21 12.90 -7.67 -3.59
N SER A 22 13.79 -8.31 -2.82
CA SER A 22 13.47 -8.87 -1.51
C SER A 22 13.31 -7.82 -0.43
N GLU A 23 14.10 -6.75 -0.52
CA GLU A 23 14.09 -5.66 0.45
C GLU A 23 12.84 -4.78 0.27
N PRO A 24 12.22 -4.33 1.38
CA PRO A 24 11.06 -3.47 1.30
C PRO A 24 11.43 -2.13 0.66
N ALA A 25 10.60 -1.66 -0.27
CA ALA A 25 10.71 -0.32 -0.81
C ALA A 25 10.06 0.70 0.15
N LEU A 26 10.35 1.98 -0.08
CA LEU A 26 9.73 3.09 0.64
C LEU A 26 8.71 3.80 -0.27
N PRO A 27 7.64 4.40 0.29
CA PRO A 27 6.85 5.38 -0.43
C PRO A 27 7.74 6.47 -1.05
N GLY A 28 7.51 6.82 -2.31
CA GLY A 28 8.37 7.74 -3.07
C GLY A 28 9.71 7.15 -3.56
N GLY A 29 10.06 5.95 -3.11
CA GLY A 29 11.28 5.23 -3.49
C GLY A 29 11.19 4.55 -4.86
N ILE A 30 12.23 3.80 -5.22
CA ILE A 30 12.27 3.02 -6.46
C ILE A 30 11.98 1.55 -6.13
N LEU A 31 10.93 1.00 -6.73
CA LEU A 31 10.70 -0.43 -6.81
C LEU A 31 11.58 -1.00 -7.93
N THR A 32 12.41 -1.98 -7.59
CA THR A 32 13.28 -2.68 -8.55
C THR A 32 12.93 -4.16 -8.68
N GLY A 33 13.27 -4.71 -9.83
CA GLY A 33 13.01 -6.11 -10.18
C GLY A 33 13.32 -6.38 -11.65
N GLU A 34 12.85 -7.51 -12.14
CA GLU A 34 12.91 -7.85 -13.55
C GLU A 34 11.73 -8.73 -13.95
N VAL A 35 11.31 -8.60 -15.21
CA VAL A 35 10.43 -9.57 -15.86
C VAL A 35 11.31 -10.44 -16.76
N VAL A 36 11.27 -11.75 -16.53
CA VAL A 36 11.98 -12.74 -17.34
C VAL A 36 10.98 -13.39 -18.29
N VAL A 37 11.21 -13.25 -19.59
CA VAL A 37 10.37 -13.88 -20.63
C VAL A 37 11.18 -14.84 -21.48
N ARG A 38 10.55 -15.97 -21.85
CA ARG A 38 11.16 -17.02 -22.68
C ARG A 38 10.18 -17.50 -23.74
N ALA A 39 10.71 -17.77 -24.94
CA ALA A 39 9.97 -18.39 -26.05
C ALA A 39 10.56 -19.77 -26.40
N PRO A 40 10.31 -20.82 -25.61
CA PRO A 40 10.93 -22.14 -25.78
C PRO A 40 10.77 -22.77 -27.17
N ASP A 41 9.58 -22.71 -27.78
CA ASP A 41 9.29 -23.58 -28.93
C ASP A 41 9.33 -22.89 -30.30
N ARG A 42 9.07 -21.58 -30.38
CA ARG A 42 9.04 -20.78 -31.62
C ARG A 42 9.28 -19.30 -31.36
N ASP A 43 9.54 -18.53 -32.42
CA ASP A 43 9.54 -17.07 -32.36
C ASP A 43 8.17 -16.55 -31.92
N VAL A 44 8.14 -15.52 -31.06
CA VAL A 44 6.91 -14.89 -30.55
C VAL A 44 7.03 -13.38 -30.70
N GLU A 45 6.01 -12.77 -31.28
CA GLU A 45 5.84 -11.31 -31.30
C GLU A 45 5.16 -10.87 -30.00
N VAL A 46 5.90 -10.17 -29.15
CA VAL A 46 5.40 -9.56 -27.92
C VAL A 46 5.02 -8.13 -28.24
N LYS A 47 3.76 -7.75 -28.01
CA LYS A 47 3.27 -6.40 -28.25
C LYS A 47 3.51 -5.48 -27.08
N SER A 48 3.24 -5.98 -25.88
CA SER A 48 3.45 -5.23 -24.64
C SER A 48 3.61 -6.16 -23.45
N ILE A 49 4.40 -5.69 -22.49
CA ILE A 49 4.43 -6.22 -21.12
C ILE A 49 4.23 -5.01 -20.21
N SER A 50 3.15 -5.04 -19.45
CA SER A 50 2.79 -4.00 -18.48
C SER A 50 2.61 -4.59 -17.10
N LEU A 51 2.86 -3.79 -16.07
CA LEU A 51 2.65 -4.20 -14.69
C LEU A 51 1.48 -3.43 -14.09
N ARG A 52 0.86 -4.02 -13.08
CA ARG A 52 -0.14 -3.38 -12.23
C ARG A 52 0.23 -3.60 -10.77
N ILE A 53 0.19 -2.55 -9.97
CA ILE A 53 0.32 -2.69 -8.51
C ILE A 53 -1.08 -2.59 -7.92
N ALA A 54 -1.47 -3.60 -7.16
CA ALA A 54 -2.77 -3.68 -6.50
C ALA A 54 -2.62 -3.77 -4.98
N ALA A 55 -3.58 -3.19 -4.27
CA ALA A 55 -3.77 -3.38 -2.83
C ALA A 55 -4.93 -4.35 -2.56
N ASN A 56 -5.04 -4.86 -1.33
CA ASN A 56 -6.10 -5.81 -0.95
C ASN A 56 -6.07 -7.12 -1.77
N VAL A 57 -4.89 -7.48 -2.28
CA VAL A 57 -4.69 -8.74 -3.01
C VAL A 57 -4.92 -9.91 -2.07
N SER A 58 -5.72 -10.88 -2.49
CA SER A 58 -5.93 -12.10 -1.70
C SER A 58 -4.65 -12.90 -1.64
N VAL A 59 -4.17 -13.22 -0.44
CA VAL A 59 -3.14 -14.24 -0.27
C VAL A 59 -3.84 -15.57 -0.47
N ALA A 60 -3.91 -16.05 -1.71
CA ALA A 60 -4.51 -17.35 -2.01
C ALA A 60 -3.79 -18.43 -1.18
N HIS A 61 -4.38 -18.80 -0.06
CA HIS A 61 -4.05 -20.06 0.60
C HIS A 61 -4.70 -21.12 -0.27
N LYS A 62 -3.89 -22.00 -0.88
CA LYS A 62 -4.39 -23.18 -1.59
C LYS A 62 -5.37 -23.93 -0.68
N GLY A 63 -6.66 -23.80 -0.91
CA GLY A 63 -7.67 -24.55 -0.16
C GLY A 63 -9.06 -23.94 -0.12
N ASP A 64 -9.18 -22.61 0.00
CA ASP A 64 -10.48 -22.00 0.28
C ASP A 64 -11.04 -21.30 -0.96
N GLY A 65 -12.14 -21.86 -1.46
CA GLY A 65 -12.83 -21.47 -2.69
C GLY A 65 -13.63 -20.17 -2.60
N ASP A 66 -12.98 -19.09 -2.17
CA ASP A 66 -13.51 -17.74 -2.31
C ASP A 66 -12.66 -16.98 -3.34
N GLY A 67 -13.31 -16.56 -4.43
CA GLY A 67 -12.68 -16.10 -5.67
C GLY A 67 -11.55 -15.11 -5.49
N GLU A 68 -10.55 -15.21 -6.39
CA GLU A 68 -9.49 -14.23 -6.60
C GLU A 68 -10.09 -12.81 -6.57
N ARG A 69 -9.94 -12.11 -5.44
CA ARG A 69 -10.10 -10.66 -5.44
C ARG A 69 -8.91 -10.11 -6.20
N GLN A 70 -9.11 -9.76 -7.47
CA GLN A 70 -8.28 -8.76 -8.14
C GLN A 70 -8.31 -7.53 -7.24
N GLY A 71 -7.21 -7.27 -6.55
CA GLY A 71 -7.10 -6.16 -5.62
C GLY A 71 -7.38 -4.81 -6.29
N ASP A 72 -7.49 -3.74 -5.49
CA ASP A 72 -7.66 -2.38 -5.99
C ASP A 72 -6.36 -1.92 -6.67
N VAL A 73 -6.32 -1.95 -8.01
CA VAL A 73 -5.17 -1.49 -8.81
C VAL A 73 -5.03 0.02 -8.69
N TYR A 74 -3.83 0.48 -8.37
CA TYR A 74 -3.57 1.90 -8.12
C TYR A 74 -2.31 2.46 -8.80
N ASP A 75 -1.50 1.62 -9.41
CA ASP A 75 -0.32 2.05 -10.16
C ASP A 75 -0.03 1.11 -11.36
N TYR A 76 0.57 1.65 -12.41
CA TYR A 76 0.80 0.95 -13.68
C TYR A 76 2.26 1.12 -14.16
N PRO A 77 3.21 0.38 -13.59
CA PRO A 77 4.59 0.42 -14.07
C PRO A 77 4.70 -0.07 -15.52
N SER A 78 5.49 0.65 -16.33
CA SER A 78 5.80 0.23 -17.69
C SER A 78 7.09 -0.57 -17.73
N VAL A 79 7.11 -1.69 -18.46
CA VAL A 79 8.28 -2.58 -18.58
C VAL A 79 8.80 -2.61 -20.01
N SER A 80 7.95 -2.88 -20.99
CA SER A 80 8.38 -2.92 -22.39
C SER A 80 7.27 -2.62 -23.38
N GLY A 81 7.68 -2.07 -24.53
CA GLY A 81 6.86 -2.02 -25.74
C GLY A 81 7.01 -3.27 -26.61
N TRP A 82 6.79 -3.12 -27.91
CA TRP A 82 6.80 -4.20 -28.89
C TRP A 82 8.20 -4.77 -29.16
N PHE A 83 8.35 -6.08 -29.22
CA PHE A 83 9.56 -6.78 -29.65
C PHE A 83 9.30 -8.23 -30.09
N THR A 84 10.22 -8.78 -30.90
CA THR A 84 10.23 -10.22 -31.20
C THR A 84 11.19 -10.94 -30.25
N LEU A 85 10.72 -12.05 -29.66
CA LEU A 85 11.51 -13.00 -28.89
C LEU A 85 11.77 -14.23 -29.77
N ARG A 86 13.03 -14.57 -30.03
CA ARG A 86 13.38 -15.71 -30.88
C ARG A 86 13.17 -17.04 -30.14
N LYS A 87 12.97 -18.11 -30.89
CA LYS A 87 12.94 -19.47 -30.34
C LYS A 87 14.17 -19.74 -29.47
N GLY A 88 13.93 -20.18 -28.23
CA GLY A 88 14.96 -20.47 -27.23
C GLY A 88 15.58 -19.24 -26.57
N GLU A 89 15.15 -18.03 -26.93
CA GLU A 89 15.65 -16.80 -26.32
C GLU A 89 15.02 -16.60 -24.93
N GLU A 90 15.86 -16.22 -23.97
CA GLU A 90 15.46 -15.61 -22.70
C GLU A 90 15.79 -14.12 -22.76
N ARG A 91 14.82 -13.27 -22.40
CA ARG A 91 15.03 -11.83 -22.27
C ARG A 91 14.62 -11.37 -20.88
N ARG A 92 15.46 -10.51 -20.31
CA ARG A 92 15.28 -9.89 -18.98
C ARG A 92 14.98 -8.42 -19.15
N LEU A 93 13.84 -8.00 -18.65
CA LEU A 93 13.35 -6.63 -18.77
C LEU A 93 13.38 -5.99 -17.37
N PRO A 94 14.23 -4.97 -17.14
CA PRO A 94 14.39 -4.41 -15.81
C PRO A 94 13.15 -3.62 -15.39
N ILE A 95 12.74 -3.80 -14.14
CA ILE A 95 11.73 -2.98 -13.48
C ILE A 95 12.48 -1.89 -12.71
N LYS A 96 12.19 -0.64 -13.01
CA LYS A 96 12.66 0.54 -12.26
C LYS A 96 11.53 1.56 -12.20
N HIS A 97 10.67 1.41 -11.20
CA HIS A 97 9.47 2.23 -11.07
C HIS A 97 9.54 3.10 -9.83
N ARG A 98 9.30 4.40 -9.97
CA ARG A 98 9.19 5.29 -8.82
C ARG A 98 7.80 5.17 -8.23
N LEU A 99 7.72 4.66 -7.01
CA LEU A 99 6.49 4.56 -6.24
C LEU A 99 5.95 5.95 -5.92
N LYS A 100 4.63 6.05 -5.82
CA LYS A 100 3.97 7.26 -5.32
C LYS A 100 4.28 7.44 -3.84
N TRP A 101 4.19 8.67 -3.35
CA TRP A 101 4.37 8.91 -1.91
C TRP A 101 3.16 8.41 -1.11
N GLU A 102 2.00 8.29 -1.75
CA GLU A 102 0.78 7.72 -1.17
C GLU A 102 0.71 6.19 -1.26
N THR A 103 1.77 5.51 -1.72
CA THR A 103 1.82 4.05 -1.77
C THR A 103 1.60 3.46 -0.36
N PRO A 104 0.61 2.55 -0.18
CA PRO A 104 0.33 1.99 1.13
C PRO A 104 1.52 1.22 1.72
N LEU A 105 1.61 1.19 3.05
CA LEU A 105 2.55 0.38 3.79
C LEU A 105 2.00 -1.04 3.95
N SER A 106 2.79 -2.06 3.61
CA SER A 106 2.49 -3.45 3.95
C SER A 106 3.05 -3.82 5.32
N GLU A 107 4.13 -3.15 5.74
CA GLU A 107 4.84 -3.42 6.99
C GLU A 107 5.41 -2.14 7.62
N VAL A 108 5.76 -2.24 8.91
CA VAL A 108 6.57 -1.25 9.64
C VAL A 108 7.60 -2.03 10.43
N ARG A 109 8.90 -1.72 10.27
CA ARG A 109 10.01 -2.43 10.95
C ARG A 109 9.96 -3.95 10.84
N GLY A 110 9.53 -4.46 9.68
CA GLY A 110 9.38 -5.89 9.41
C GLY A 110 8.12 -6.54 10.00
N GLN A 111 7.33 -5.82 10.80
CA GLN A 111 6.03 -6.29 11.26
C GLN A 111 4.97 -6.04 10.17
N GLN A 112 4.31 -7.11 9.72
CA GLN A 112 3.23 -7.02 8.73
C GLN A 112 1.99 -6.34 9.32
N LEU A 113 1.33 -5.52 8.51
CA LEU A 113 0.15 -4.74 8.92
C LEU A 113 -1.18 -5.39 8.52
N GLY A 114 -1.15 -6.56 7.86
CA GLY A 114 -2.33 -7.18 7.26
C GLY A 114 -2.77 -6.55 5.94
N VAL A 115 -1.95 -5.65 5.36
CA VAL A 115 -2.15 -5.06 4.05
C VAL A 115 -1.26 -5.77 3.04
N HIS A 116 -1.88 -6.41 2.05
CA HIS A 116 -1.19 -7.14 1.00
C HIS A 116 -1.16 -6.33 -0.29
N LEU A 117 0.06 -6.13 -0.79
CA LEU A 117 0.31 -5.47 -2.07
C LEU A 117 0.90 -6.49 -3.04
N GLY A 118 0.37 -6.50 -4.26
CA GLY A 118 0.78 -7.42 -5.31
C GLY A 118 1.21 -6.66 -6.58
N LEU A 119 2.20 -7.21 -7.27
CA LEU A 119 2.60 -6.81 -8.61
C LEU A 119 2.09 -7.86 -9.60
N ASN A 120 1.11 -7.49 -10.41
CA ASN A 120 0.60 -8.34 -11.47
C ASN A 120 1.30 -8.00 -12.79
N THR A 121 1.63 -9.03 -13.58
CA THR A 121 2.22 -8.85 -14.92
C THR A 121 1.19 -9.18 -15.98
N GLU A 122 0.96 -8.25 -16.88
CA GLU A 122 0.11 -8.43 -18.06
C GLU A 122 0.95 -8.52 -19.31
N VAL A 123 0.62 -9.48 -20.15
CA VAL A 123 1.29 -9.68 -21.44
C VAL A 123 0.26 -9.68 -22.55
N GLU A 124 0.55 -8.89 -23.58
CA GLU A 124 -0.07 -9.04 -24.89
C GLU A 124 0.97 -9.49 -25.91
N ALA A 125 0.73 -10.64 -26.53
CA ALA A 125 1.56 -11.23 -27.57
C ALA A 125 0.69 -11.80 -28.69
N GLU A 126 1.31 -12.30 -29.76
CA GLU A 126 0.61 -12.94 -30.87
C GLU A 126 -0.34 -14.06 -30.37
N GLY A 127 -1.64 -13.83 -30.50
CA GLY A 127 -2.67 -14.79 -30.09
C GLY A 127 -2.81 -14.99 -28.56
N VAL A 128 -2.12 -14.20 -27.74
CA VAL A 128 -2.17 -14.29 -26.27
C VAL A 128 -2.43 -12.94 -25.64
N LYS A 129 -3.40 -12.90 -24.75
CA LYS A 129 -3.55 -11.85 -23.75
C LYS A 129 -3.77 -12.52 -22.41
N ALA A 130 -2.84 -12.35 -21.48
CA ALA A 130 -2.90 -13.04 -20.20
C ALA A 130 -2.31 -12.20 -19.07
N GLN A 131 -2.66 -12.58 -17.85
CA GLN A 131 -2.16 -12.02 -16.61
C GLN A 131 -1.45 -13.12 -15.82
N THR A 132 -0.39 -12.77 -15.09
CA THR A 132 0.28 -13.65 -14.13
C THR A 132 -0.44 -13.64 -12.78
N ASP A 133 0.14 -14.28 -11.77
CA ASP A 133 -0.24 -14.02 -10.37
C ASP A 133 0.33 -12.68 -9.91
N ASP A 134 -0.03 -12.34 -8.68
CA ASP A 134 0.54 -11.26 -7.92
C ASP A 134 1.84 -11.69 -7.24
N ASP A 135 2.94 -11.05 -7.62
CA ASP A 135 4.20 -11.11 -6.89
C ASP A 135 4.12 -10.18 -5.66
N PRO A 136 4.40 -10.66 -4.43
CA PRO A 136 4.32 -9.83 -3.24
C PRO A 136 5.25 -8.61 -3.30
N VAL A 137 4.68 -7.43 -3.06
CA VAL A 137 5.43 -6.18 -2.95
C VAL A 137 5.46 -5.75 -1.49
N ARG A 138 6.67 -5.60 -0.94
CA ARG A 138 6.87 -5.12 0.42
C ARG A 138 7.16 -3.63 0.42
N ILE A 139 6.32 -2.86 1.13
CA ILE A 139 6.49 -1.43 1.33
C ILE A 139 6.56 -1.15 2.83
N THR A 140 7.66 -0.57 3.29
CA THR A 140 7.87 -0.21 4.70
C THR A 140 7.74 1.29 4.93
N GLY A 141 7.49 1.67 6.19
CA GLY A 141 7.34 3.06 6.61
C GLY A 141 8.58 3.91 6.31
N THR A 142 8.37 5.17 5.92
CA THR A 142 9.46 6.16 5.89
C THR A 142 9.93 6.49 7.32
N PRO A 143 11.11 7.10 7.52
CA PRO A 143 11.56 7.51 8.85
C PRO A 143 10.56 8.40 9.61
N LEU A 144 9.79 9.23 8.90
CA LEU A 144 8.73 10.05 9.51
C LEU A 144 7.54 9.21 9.99
N HIS A 145 7.14 8.17 9.25
CA HIS A 145 6.12 7.23 9.72
C HIS A 145 6.59 6.56 11.01
N GLU A 146 7.82 6.05 11.03
CA GLU A 146 8.37 5.37 12.20
C GLU A 146 8.47 6.29 13.42
N ALA A 147 8.92 7.53 13.24
CA ALA A 147 9.00 8.50 14.34
C ALA A 147 7.63 8.79 14.97
N VAL A 148 6.59 8.90 14.15
CA VAL A 148 5.22 9.11 14.64
C VAL A 148 4.69 7.86 15.35
N PHE A 149 4.89 6.66 14.77
CA PHE A 149 4.51 5.41 15.42
C PHE A 149 5.22 5.19 16.76
N ASP A 150 6.52 5.50 16.84
CA ASP A 150 7.29 5.43 18.08
C ASP A 150 6.78 6.39 19.15
N ALA A 151 6.41 7.61 18.76
CA ALA A 151 5.82 8.57 19.66
C ALA A 151 4.47 8.08 20.22
N PHE A 152 3.62 7.48 19.39
CA PHE A 152 2.38 6.82 19.86
C PHE A 152 2.68 5.64 20.79
N ALA A 153 3.65 4.80 20.46
CA ALA A 153 4.06 3.68 21.30
C ALA A 153 4.58 4.16 22.67
N GLY A 154 5.35 5.25 22.70
CA GLY A 154 5.81 5.89 23.93
C GLY A 154 4.67 6.39 24.82
N GLU A 155 3.55 6.81 24.21
CA GLU A 155 2.31 7.17 24.91
C GLU A 155 1.39 5.97 25.21
N GLY A 156 1.86 4.75 24.99
CA GLY A 156 1.14 3.51 25.31
C GLY A 156 0.14 3.06 24.24
N TYR A 157 0.17 3.62 23.04
CA TYR A 157 -0.65 3.17 21.92
C TYR A 157 0.12 2.17 21.04
N ALA A 158 -0.33 0.92 21.02
CA ALA A 158 0.22 -0.12 20.16
C ALA A 158 -0.39 -0.06 18.75
N LEU A 159 0.44 -0.25 17.72
CA LEU A 159 -0.01 -0.43 16.34
C LEU A 159 -0.49 -1.87 16.14
N GLU A 160 -1.81 -2.05 16.01
CA GLU A 160 -2.42 -3.39 15.92
C GLU A 160 -2.66 -3.87 14.49
N GLY A 161 -2.72 -2.94 13.52
CA GLY A 161 -2.90 -3.30 12.12
C GLY A 161 -3.28 -2.13 11.24
N SER A 162 -3.57 -2.45 9.98
CA SER A 162 -3.97 -1.45 9.00
C SER A 162 -5.03 -1.97 8.04
N ARG A 163 -5.82 -1.05 7.49
CA ARG A 163 -6.71 -1.31 6.38
C ARG A 163 -6.53 -0.28 5.28
N VAL A 164 -6.56 -0.75 4.04
CA VAL A 164 -6.61 0.09 2.84
C VAL A 164 -8.02 0.08 2.27
N PHE A 165 -8.50 1.24 1.85
CA PHE A 165 -9.79 1.39 1.20
C PHE A 165 -9.72 2.36 0.04
N THR A 166 -10.50 2.07 -0.99
CA THR A 166 -10.69 2.93 -2.16
C THR A 166 -11.44 4.20 -1.76
N GLY A 167 -10.80 5.36 -1.97
CA GLY A 167 -11.30 6.65 -1.54
C GLY A 167 -10.23 7.74 -1.50
N TYR A 168 -10.64 8.90 -1.01
CA TYR A 168 -9.79 10.08 -0.85
C TYR A 168 -10.11 10.80 0.47
N ILE A 169 -9.22 11.72 0.85
CA ILE A 169 -9.45 12.62 1.98
C ILE A 169 -9.88 13.98 1.39
N PRO A 170 -11.04 14.54 1.76
CA PRO A 170 -11.47 15.83 1.23
C PRO A 170 -10.44 16.93 1.48
N ARG A 171 -10.31 17.86 0.52
CA ARG A 171 -9.41 19.02 0.59
C ARG A 171 -7.92 18.64 0.78
N THR A 172 -7.54 17.46 0.32
CA THR A 172 -6.15 16.98 0.29
C THR A 172 -5.76 16.67 -1.15
N GLU A 173 -4.52 16.91 -1.53
CA GLU A 173 -3.97 16.44 -2.80
C GLU A 173 -3.86 14.91 -2.79
N TYR A 174 -4.21 14.26 -3.91
CA TYR A 174 -4.04 12.82 -4.06
C TYR A 174 -3.74 12.45 -5.51
N HIS A 175 -2.75 11.57 -5.70
CA HIS A 175 -2.43 10.93 -6.98
C HIS A 175 -2.93 9.47 -7.01
N VAL A 176 -3.23 8.94 -5.83
CA VAL A 176 -3.68 7.56 -5.62
C VAL A 176 -5.04 7.60 -4.93
N TYR A 177 -6.04 6.94 -5.50
CA TYR A 177 -7.39 6.86 -4.94
C TYR A 177 -7.55 5.74 -3.90
N LEU A 178 -6.57 5.66 -3.00
CA LEU A 178 -6.56 4.77 -1.85
C LEU A 178 -6.29 5.58 -0.58
N VAL A 179 -6.86 5.16 0.53
CA VAL A 179 -6.59 5.69 1.87
C VAL A 179 -6.17 4.52 2.75
N GLN A 180 -5.12 4.71 3.55
CA GLN A 180 -4.69 3.73 4.54
C GLN A 180 -4.98 4.24 5.95
N GLY A 181 -5.76 3.49 6.71
CA GLY A 181 -5.97 3.69 8.14
C GLY A 181 -5.10 2.73 8.95
N PHE A 182 -4.47 3.22 10.00
CA PHE A 182 -3.70 2.45 10.96
C PHE A 182 -4.44 2.45 12.30
N LEU A 183 -4.67 1.27 12.86
CA LEU A 183 -5.34 1.12 14.16
C LEU A 183 -4.30 1.20 15.28
N LEU A 184 -4.49 2.17 16.16
CA LEU A 184 -3.70 2.35 17.37
C LEU A 184 -4.58 2.03 18.57
N VAL A 185 -4.15 1.12 19.45
CA VAL A 185 -4.90 0.69 20.63
C VAL A 185 -4.16 1.07 21.89
N ASP A 186 -4.86 1.74 22.80
CA ASP A 186 -4.35 2.07 24.13
C ASP A 186 -4.13 0.79 24.96
N ARG A 187 -2.86 0.50 25.30
CA ARG A 187 -2.46 -0.60 26.18
C ARG A 187 -2.10 -0.13 27.60
N SER A 188 -2.07 1.17 27.87
CA SER A 188 -1.75 1.72 29.19
C SER A 188 -2.96 1.77 30.13
N GLY A 189 -4.19 1.75 29.59
CA GLY A 189 -5.43 1.80 30.37
C GLY A 189 -5.71 3.16 31.00
N GLY A 190 -5.26 4.23 30.35
CA GLY A 190 -5.46 5.60 30.84
C GLY A 190 -6.94 6.00 30.83
N GLU A 191 -7.43 6.57 31.92
CA GLU A 191 -8.80 7.11 31.97
C GLU A 191 -8.91 8.42 31.17
N GLY A 192 -10.08 8.66 30.60
CA GLY A 192 -10.40 9.91 29.92
C GLY A 192 -9.83 10.06 28.50
N ARG A 193 -9.11 9.06 27.96
CA ARG A 193 -8.58 9.11 26.58
C ARG A 193 -9.23 8.06 25.66
N PRO A 194 -9.18 8.22 24.32
CA PRO A 194 -9.70 7.24 23.38
C PRO A 194 -8.98 5.90 23.51
N LYS A 195 -9.74 4.80 23.67
CA LYS A 195 -9.18 3.43 23.69
C LYS A 195 -8.58 3.02 22.35
N GLU A 196 -9.16 3.53 21.26
CA GLU A 196 -8.73 3.22 19.91
C GLU A 196 -8.69 4.50 19.07
N LEU A 197 -7.58 4.69 18.37
CA LEU A 197 -7.35 5.78 17.44
C LEU A 197 -7.14 5.21 16.03
N GLU A 198 -7.56 5.97 15.02
CA GLU A 198 -7.20 5.71 13.63
C GLU A 198 -6.29 6.83 13.16
N LEU A 199 -5.10 6.43 12.70
CA LEU A 199 -4.10 7.30 12.10
C LEU A 199 -4.11 7.11 10.59
N THR A 200 -3.97 8.18 9.82
CA THR A 200 -3.81 8.13 8.37
C THR A 200 -2.72 9.10 7.94
N PHE A 201 -1.83 8.64 7.05
CA PHE A 201 -0.75 9.44 6.50
C PHE A 201 -1.02 9.80 5.04
N ARG A 202 -0.67 11.03 4.68
CA ARG A 202 -0.60 11.53 3.30
C ARG A 202 0.80 12.09 3.08
N ALA A 203 1.72 11.17 2.84
CA ALA A 203 3.11 11.51 2.57
C ALA A 203 3.26 12.17 1.20
N ASN A 204 4.24 13.06 1.11
CA ASN A 204 4.65 13.75 -0.11
C ASN A 204 6.19 13.96 -0.08
N PRO A 205 6.81 14.51 -1.12
CA PRO A 205 8.26 14.70 -1.16
C PRO A 205 8.86 15.59 -0.04
N VAL A 206 8.05 16.44 0.59
CA VAL A 206 8.49 17.43 1.59
C VAL A 206 8.24 16.92 3.02
N GLY A 207 7.17 16.16 3.21
CA GLY A 207 6.76 15.70 4.53
C GLY A 207 5.54 14.79 4.48
N CYS A 208 4.60 15.06 5.38
CA CYS A 208 3.36 14.31 5.50
C CYS A 208 2.25 15.14 6.14
N GLU A 209 1.04 15.03 5.60
CA GLU A 209 -0.16 15.39 6.35
C GLU A 209 -0.66 14.17 7.12
N ILE A 210 -0.88 14.36 8.42
CA ILE A 210 -1.21 13.31 9.37
C ILE A 210 -2.62 13.57 9.88
N TYR A 211 -3.49 12.57 9.77
CA TYR A 211 -4.87 12.66 10.20
C TYR A 211 -5.10 11.71 11.37
N LEU A 212 -5.65 12.24 12.47
CA LEU A 212 -5.92 11.47 13.69
C LEU A 212 -7.38 11.64 14.11
N ARG A 213 -7.99 10.53 14.53
CA ARG A 213 -9.36 10.49 15.06
C ARG A 213 -9.55 9.27 15.95
N ARG A 214 -10.74 9.15 16.54
CA ARG A 214 -11.22 7.87 17.10
C ARG A 214 -11.35 6.82 15.99
N ALA A 215 -11.03 5.57 16.33
CA ALA A 215 -10.98 4.51 15.34
C ALA A 215 -12.33 4.23 14.68
N ALA A 216 -12.31 4.08 13.35
CA ALA A 216 -13.47 3.67 12.56
C ALA A 216 -13.03 2.88 11.31
N LEU A 217 -12.12 1.92 11.48
CA LEU A 217 -11.53 1.17 10.35
C LEU A 217 -12.55 0.30 9.60
N GLY A 218 -13.69 -0.03 10.21
CA GLY A 218 -14.79 -0.74 9.56
C GLY A 218 -15.58 0.12 8.57
N THR A 219 -15.46 1.45 8.65
CA THR A 219 -16.16 2.39 7.78
C THR A 219 -15.25 2.80 6.62
N GLN A 220 -15.69 2.56 5.38
CA GLN A 220 -14.91 2.88 4.18
C GLN A 220 -14.90 4.39 3.87
N TYR A 221 -16.07 5.01 3.90
CA TYR A 221 -16.26 6.38 3.42
C TYR A 221 -15.79 7.40 4.45
N TRP A 222 -14.91 8.31 4.04
CA TRP A 222 -14.26 9.28 4.94
C TRP A 222 -15.28 10.13 5.70
N GLU A 223 -16.30 10.61 5.00
CA GLU A 223 -17.37 11.46 5.51
C GLU A 223 -18.28 10.78 6.53
N LYS A 224 -18.24 9.44 6.61
CA LYS A 224 -19.00 8.65 7.59
C LYS A 224 -18.17 8.25 8.81
N LYS A 225 -16.88 8.60 8.84
CA LYS A 225 -16.01 8.36 10.00
C LYS A 225 -16.14 9.52 10.99
N PRO A 226 -15.77 9.32 12.27
CA PRO A 226 -15.61 10.41 13.22
C PRO A 226 -14.71 11.53 12.66
N PRO A 227 -14.91 12.79 13.09
CA PRO A 227 -14.08 13.91 12.69
C PRO A 227 -12.60 13.63 12.94
N ALA A 228 -11.76 13.96 11.95
CA ALA A 228 -10.31 13.86 12.06
C ALA A 228 -9.68 15.24 12.21
N LEU A 229 -8.71 15.33 13.12
CA LEU A 229 -7.79 16.45 13.22
C LEU A 229 -6.63 16.23 12.26
N ARG A 230 -6.11 17.33 11.70
CA ARG A 230 -5.05 17.32 10.69
C ARG A 230 -3.81 18.00 11.25
N TYR A 231 -2.70 17.30 11.17
CA TYR A 231 -1.36 17.73 11.55
C TYR A 231 -0.45 17.66 10.33
N VAL A 232 0.68 18.35 10.38
CA VAL A 232 1.68 18.35 9.32
C VAL A 232 3.05 18.21 9.95
N ALA A 233 3.89 17.37 9.36
CA ALA A 233 5.29 17.23 9.72
C ALA A 233 6.14 17.14 8.45
N ALA A 234 7.27 17.82 8.43
CA ALA A 234 8.24 17.73 7.34
C ALA A 234 9.23 16.59 7.57
N HIS A 235 9.79 16.02 6.50
CA HIS A 235 10.83 14.99 6.63
C HIS A 235 12.07 15.53 7.36
N HIS A 236 12.34 16.83 7.28
CA HIS A 236 13.48 17.47 7.96
C HIS A 236 13.24 17.79 9.44
N ASP A 237 12.01 17.59 9.94
CA ASP A 237 11.69 17.75 11.37
C ASP A 237 12.24 16.60 12.21
N LEU A 238 12.62 15.49 11.57
CA LEU A 238 13.28 14.36 12.21
C LEU A 238 14.55 14.82 12.95
N GLY A 239 14.59 14.57 14.26
CA GLY A 239 15.67 14.99 15.15
C GLY A 239 15.63 16.47 15.56
N ARG A 240 14.60 17.23 15.15
CA ARG A 240 14.39 18.65 15.51
C ARG A 240 13.14 18.87 16.34
N VAL A 241 12.07 18.14 16.01
CA VAL A 241 10.78 18.20 16.70
C VAL A 241 10.69 17.04 17.70
N ASP A 242 10.19 17.33 18.90
CA ASP A 242 9.82 16.29 19.87
C ASP A 242 8.45 15.72 19.48
N PHE A 243 8.48 14.64 18.69
CA PHE A 243 7.25 13.95 18.29
C PHE A 243 6.48 13.34 19.46
N ALA A 244 7.14 13.05 20.60
CA ALA A 244 6.43 12.56 21.78
C ALA A 244 5.57 13.67 22.39
N GLU A 245 6.09 14.90 22.48
CA GLU A 245 5.31 16.06 22.90
C GLU A 245 4.15 16.36 21.94
N GLU A 246 4.41 16.34 20.63
CA GLU A 246 3.39 16.53 19.61
C GLU A 246 2.27 15.49 19.72
N VAL A 247 2.61 14.20 19.81
CA VAL A 247 1.60 13.13 19.93
C VAL A 247 0.78 13.26 21.20
N ARG A 248 1.38 13.63 22.35
CA ARG A 248 0.62 13.94 23.58
C ARG A 248 -0.43 15.03 23.34
N ARG A 249 -0.01 16.11 22.67
CA ARG A 249 -0.91 17.21 22.30
C ARG A 249 -2.03 16.73 21.38
N TRP A 250 -1.70 15.95 20.34
CA TRP A 250 -2.69 15.44 19.38
C TRP A 250 -3.73 14.52 20.04
N ILE A 251 -3.29 13.62 20.95
CA ILE A 251 -4.19 12.75 21.72
C ILE A 251 -5.14 13.60 22.58
N SER A 252 -4.64 14.64 23.24
CA SER A 252 -5.46 15.54 24.05
C SER A 252 -6.51 16.28 23.21
N GLU A 253 -6.12 16.81 22.04
CA GLU A 253 -7.04 17.52 21.15
C GLU A 253 -8.16 16.62 20.61
N VAL A 254 -7.83 15.37 20.19
CA VAL A 254 -8.85 14.39 19.75
C VAL A 254 -9.78 13.98 20.89
N THR A 255 -9.26 13.91 22.11
CA THR A 255 -10.05 13.63 23.31
C THR A 255 -11.12 14.70 23.53
N VAL A 256 -10.74 15.98 23.45
CA VAL A 256 -11.65 17.13 23.64
C VAL A 256 -12.70 17.18 22.53
N LEU A 257 -12.31 16.97 21.28
CA LEU A 257 -13.22 17.00 20.13
C LEU A 257 -14.38 16.00 20.29
N ALA A 258 -14.09 14.84 20.86
CA ALA A 258 -15.11 13.82 21.13
C ALA A 258 -16.09 14.23 22.24
N GLY A 259 -15.62 14.92 23.27
CA GLY A 259 -16.48 15.45 24.33
C GLY A 259 -17.47 16.50 23.79
N SER A 260 -17.05 17.32 22.84
CA SER A 260 -17.94 18.29 22.19
C SER A 260 -18.98 17.69 21.24
N HIS A 261 -18.71 16.50 20.68
CA HIS A 261 -19.67 15.83 19.80
C HIS A 261 -20.73 15.04 20.59
N ALA A 262 -20.34 14.39 21.69
CA ALA A 262 -21.27 13.69 22.57
C ALA A 262 -22.27 14.65 23.25
N ALA A 263 -21.87 15.89 23.54
CA ALA A 263 -22.77 16.90 24.10
C ALA A 263 -23.81 17.45 23.09
N GLY A 264 -23.68 17.13 21.80
CA GLY A 264 -24.59 17.58 20.74
C GLY A 264 -25.55 16.52 20.21
N GLU A 265 -25.44 15.25 20.66
CA GLU A 265 -26.35 14.16 20.28
C GLU A 265 -27.48 13.94 21.31
N ASP A 266 -27.49 14.69 22.43
CA ASP A 266 -28.53 14.64 23.47
C ASP A 266 -29.58 15.78 23.36
N GLU A 267 -29.53 16.60 22.30
CA GLU A 267 -30.57 17.59 21.97
C GLU A 267 -31.12 17.36 20.55
N ASP A 268 -32.00 16.36 20.40
CA ASP A 268 -33.28 16.38 19.65
C ASP A 268 -33.90 14.99 19.48
#